data_AF-A0A7S4DEG3-F1
#
_entry.id   AF-A0A7S4DEG3-F1
#
_cell.length_a   1.000
_cell.length_b   1.000
_cell.length_c   1.000
_cell.angle_alpha   90.00
_cell.angle_beta   90.00
_cell.angle_gamma   90.00
#
_symmetry.space_group_name_H-M   'P 1'
#
loop_
_entity.id
_entity.type
_entity.pdbx_description
1 polymer ?
#
loop_
_entity_poly.entity_id
_entity_poly.type
_entity_poly.pdbx_seq_one_letter_code
_entity_poly.pdbx_strand_id
1 'polypeptide(L)'
;AGALQQIRRRSAAAGGAGQPARVEQAGRTAEGQLEADGAMYMDGLSLYDKLVACNDSTIAGAISTSLETYKQAFRLYGPRGVIVSFNGGKDAVVIMHLARAALAKYCHDNGLPQQRLRVIYFLSKHEFPEVKEFVESQVSLYNLELQTYETDFVSGLTACIASEGGGVPKGGVPNGQEKAPITLGFVLGTRKGDPNCGEQNHFEPSSEWMPPFMRINPILKWDYGQVWRFILWAPLAYPSLYDRGYTSLGGTHDTWENPHLKCPDGGYLPAHLLSDWSLERSGRSARRVSSVDCELQMIDDGGFRVEEAKTVGLVVVGDEILKGRTCDTNTPFATSKFREVGMRLKRISVVPDIEDDIVEEIRRQVSSCDVVVTSGGLGPTHDDVTLYAVARALGQRMVQNAEMVNLIRYRCVVSIL
;
A
#
# COMPACT_ATOMS: atom_id res chain seq x y z
N ALA A 1 -22.31 35.84 -6.83
CA ALA A 1 -22.32 34.98 -8.03
C ALA A 1 -21.33 35.48 -9.11
N GLY A 2 -20.08 35.79 -8.75
CA GLY A 2 -19.11 36.39 -9.69
C GLY A 2 -17.67 35.87 -9.58
N ALA A 3 -17.42 34.76 -8.88
CA ALA A 3 -16.07 34.23 -8.64
C ALA A 3 -15.86 32.77 -9.11
N LEU A 4 -16.83 32.19 -9.84
CA LEU A 4 -16.81 30.77 -10.24
C LEU A 4 -16.57 30.52 -11.74
N GLN A 5 -16.21 31.54 -12.52
CA GLN A 5 -16.17 31.44 -13.99
C GLN A 5 -14.77 31.52 -14.64
N GLN A 6 -13.69 31.75 -13.90
CA GLN A 6 -12.35 31.90 -14.50
C GLN A 6 -11.49 30.63 -14.57
N ILE A 7 -11.94 29.49 -14.02
CA ILE A 7 -11.15 28.24 -14.04
C ILE A 7 -11.41 27.39 -15.31
N ARG A 8 -12.34 27.79 -16.20
CA ARG A 8 -12.83 26.95 -17.31
C ARG A 8 -12.14 27.09 -18.67
N ARG A 9 -10.98 27.74 -18.80
CA ARG A 9 -10.36 27.98 -20.13
C ARG A 9 -8.85 27.71 -20.19
N ARG A 10 -8.40 26.48 -19.99
CA ARG A 10 -7.13 25.95 -20.56
C ARG A 10 -7.17 24.42 -20.71
N SER A 11 -8.14 23.91 -21.47
CA SER A 11 -8.11 22.54 -22.02
C SER A 11 -8.32 22.62 -23.52
N ALA A 12 -7.23 22.78 -24.27
CA ALA A 12 -7.15 22.42 -25.68
C ALA A 12 -5.68 22.37 -26.11
N ALA A 13 -5.35 21.30 -26.85
CA ALA A 13 -4.11 21.04 -27.59
C ALA A 13 -2.91 20.47 -26.80
N ALA A 14 -2.67 19.17 -26.91
CA ALA A 14 -1.65 18.63 -27.83
C ALA A 14 -1.58 17.11 -27.68
N GLY A 15 -1.89 16.38 -28.76
CA GLY A 15 -1.58 14.97 -28.91
C GLY A 15 -0.23 14.80 -29.63
N GLY A 16 0.52 13.78 -29.25
CA GLY A 16 1.75 13.36 -29.93
C GLY A 16 2.50 12.32 -29.10
N ALA A 17 2.56 11.10 -29.60
CA ALA A 17 3.30 9.99 -28.98
C ALA A 17 4.82 10.19 -29.14
N GLY A 18 5.57 10.03 -28.05
CA GLY A 18 7.03 10.06 -28.00
C GLY A 18 7.56 9.54 -26.66
N GLN A 19 8.75 8.93 -26.67
CA GLN A 19 9.48 8.26 -25.57
C GLN A 19 9.52 9.04 -24.23
N PRO A 20 9.72 8.34 -23.08
CA PRO A 20 9.52 8.93 -21.75
C PRO A 20 10.53 10.05 -21.47
N ALA A 21 10.04 11.28 -21.47
CA ALA A 21 10.79 12.49 -21.13
C ALA A 21 10.39 13.00 -19.75
N ARG A 22 11.39 13.48 -19.00
CA ARG A 22 11.24 14.22 -17.74
C ARG A 22 10.34 15.45 -18.00
N VAL A 23 9.13 15.47 -17.43
CA VAL A 23 8.22 16.62 -17.54
C VAL A 23 8.68 17.69 -16.55
N GLU A 24 9.41 18.70 -17.05
CA GLU A 24 9.73 19.90 -16.27
C GLU A 24 8.51 20.85 -16.20
N GLN A 25 8.20 21.34 -14.99
CA GLN A 25 7.11 22.29 -14.75
C GLN A 25 7.39 23.63 -15.43
N ALA A 26 6.36 24.24 -16.01
CA ALA A 26 6.40 25.57 -16.63
C ALA A 26 6.87 26.65 -15.63
N GLY A 27 7.90 27.42 -16.01
CA GLY A 27 8.68 28.28 -15.10
C GLY A 27 7.96 29.53 -14.60
N ARG A 28 8.13 29.80 -13.29
CA ARG A 28 7.95 31.12 -12.66
C ARG A 28 9.21 31.98 -12.91
N THR A 29 9.13 33.28 -12.69
CA THR A 29 10.33 34.15 -12.73
C THR A 29 11.30 33.75 -11.61
N ALA A 30 12.60 33.89 -11.84
CA ALA A 30 13.64 33.46 -10.89
C ALA A 30 13.49 34.14 -9.50
N GLU A 31 13.12 35.41 -9.48
CA GLU A 31 12.86 36.17 -8.24
C GLU A 31 11.63 35.66 -7.49
N GLY A 32 10.51 35.43 -8.19
CA GLY A 32 9.30 34.88 -7.59
C GLY A 32 9.45 33.42 -7.12
N GLN A 33 10.44 32.71 -7.66
CA GLN A 33 10.80 31.37 -7.20
C GLN A 33 11.64 31.45 -5.91
N LEU A 34 12.65 32.32 -5.84
CA LEU A 34 13.45 32.55 -4.63
C LEU A 34 12.61 32.99 -3.42
N GLU A 35 11.64 33.89 -3.61
CA GLU A 35 10.74 34.32 -2.54
C GLU A 35 9.83 33.18 -2.03
N ALA A 36 9.30 32.36 -2.96
CA ALA A 36 8.47 31.21 -2.61
C ALA A 36 9.27 30.12 -1.87
N ASP A 37 10.50 29.87 -2.30
CA ASP A 37 11.45 28.95 -1.65
C ASP A 37 11.72 29.40 -0.21
N GLY A 38 11.96 30.70 -0.01
CA GLY A 38 12.16 31.30 1.32
C GLY A 38 10.95 31.19 2.24
N ALA A 39 9.75 31.46 1.72
CA ALA A 39 8.51 31.35 2.50
C ALA A 39 8.25 29.91 2.96
N MET A 40 8.41 28.92 2.07
CA MET A 40 8.16 27.52 2.39
C MET A 40 9.21 26.91 3.32
N TYR A 41 10.45 27.40 3.22
CA TYR A 41 11.50 27.07 4.19
C TYR A 41 11.15 27.57 5.60
N MET A 42 10.73 28.84 5.73
CA MET A 42 10.34 29.41 7.03
C MET A 42 9.09 28.73 7.62
N ASP A 43 8.13 28.39 6.77
CA ASP A 43 6.96 27.59 7.15
C ASP A 43 7.39 26.20 7.69
N GLY A 44 8.36 25.55 7.05
CA GLY A 44 8.95 24.30 7.54
C GLY A 44 9.63 24.42 8.91
N LEU A 45 10.40 25.50 9.15
CA LEU A 45 11.01 25.76 10.46
C LEU A 45 9.96 26.02 11.54
N SER A 46 8.96 26.85 11.25
CA SER A 46 7.84 27.12 12.16
C SER A 46 7.09 25.83 12.51
N LEU A 47 6.87 24.96 11.52
CA LEU A 47 6.29 23.64 11.75
C LEU A 47 7.19 22.80 12.65
N TYR A 48 8.51 22.78 12.45
CA TYR A 48 9.44 22.05 13.31
C TYR A 48 9.34 22.50 14.78
N ASP A 49 9.35 23.82 15.03
CA ASP A 49 9.23 24.37 16.38
C ASP A 49 7.90 23.99 17.03
N LYS A 50 6.79 24.05 16.26
CA LYS A 50 5.48 23.60 16.71
C LYS A 50 5.47 22.10 17.05
N LEU A 51 6.15 21.27 16.25
CA LEU A 51 6.24 19.83 16.46
C LEU A 51 7.01 19.48 17.73
N VAL A 52 8.15 20.14 17.97
CA VAL A 52 8.95 19.95 19.19
C VAL A 52 8.21 20.44 20.43
N ALA A 53 7.42 21.51 20.31
CA ALA A 53 6.59 22.04 21.39
C ALA A 53 5.27 21.27 21.60
N CYS A 54 5.00 20.20 20.84
CA CYS A 54 3.77 19.43 20.98
C CYS A 54 3.68 18.78 22.37
N ASN A 55 2.63 19.10 23.10
CA ASN A 55 2.34 18.58 24.44
C ASN A 55 1.17 17.59 24.46
N ASP A 56 0.63 17.22 23.30
CA ASP A 56 -0.42 16.23 23.20
C ASP A 56 0.14 14.83 23.48
N SER A 57 -0.19 14.28 24.64
CA SER A 57 0.31 12.98 25.11
C SER A 57 0.09 11.81 24.14
N THR A 58 -0.89 11.92 23.22
CA THR A 58 -1.19 10.86 22.25
C THR A 58 -0.20 10.83 21.08
N ILE A 59 0.35 11.98 20.68
CA ILE A 59 1.17 12.12 19.48
C ILE A 59 2.59 12.68 19.75
N ALA A 60 2.84 13.34 20.88
CA ALA A 60 4.13 13.98 21.17
C ALA A 60 5.31 12.99 21.13
N GLY A 61 5.17 11.80 21.73
CA GLY A 61 6.21 10.76 21.68
C GLY A 61 6.43 10.20 20.28
N ALA A 62 5.35 10.05 19.51
CA ALA A 62 5.38 9.57 18.13
C ALA A 62 6.09 10.59 17.22
N ILE A 63 5.76 11.87 17.34
CA ILE A 63 6.41 13.00 16.66
C ILE A 63 7.90 13.04 16.99
N SER A 64 8.26 12.97 18.27
CA SER A 64 9.66 13.02 18.70
C SER A 64 10.49 11.89 18.08
N THR A 65 9.96 10.66 18.09
CA THR A 65 10.60 9.49 17.48
C THR A 65 10.76 9.66 15.96
N SER A 66 9.74 10.19 15.28
CA SER A 66 9.81 10.45 13.84
C SER A 66 10.82 11.55 13.50
N LEU A 67 10.86 12.65 14.24
CA LEU A 67 11.83 13.73 14.04
C LEU A 67 13.27 13.26 14.26
N GLU A 68 13.52 12.41 15.26
CA GLU A 68 14.85 11.81 15.45
C GLU A 68 15.20 10.88 14.28
N THR A 69 14.23 10.11 13.76
CA THR A 69 14.44 9.28 12.55
C THR A 69 14.83 10.15 11.34
N TYR A 70 14.14 11.26 11.09
CA TYR A 70 14.51 12.18 10.01
C TYR A 70 15.87 12.85 10.22
N LYS A 71 16.18 13.24 11.46
CA LYS A 71 17.49 13.82 11.78
C LYS A 71 18.61 12.84 11.44
N GLN A 72 18.47 11.56 11.79
CA GLN A 72 19.46 10.54 11.41
C GLN A 72 19.48 10.31 9.89
N ALA A 73 18.33 10.29 9.22
CA ALA A 73 18.26 10.16 7.77
C ALA A 73 19.00 11.31 7.06
N PHE A 74 18.71 12.57 7.39
CA PHE A 74 19.38 13.71 6.78
C PHE A 74 20.86 13.80 7.16
N ARG A 75 21.25 13.36 8.38
CA ARG A 75 22.66 13.24 8.77
C ARG A 75 23.42 12.22 7.91
N LEU A 76 22.81 11.08 7.60
CA LEU A 76 23.46 9.98 6.88
C LEU A 76 23.47 10.19 5.36
N TYR A 77 22.36 10.68 4.81
CA TYR A 77 22.14 10.73 3.35
C TYR A 77 22.14 12.17 2.79
N GLY A 78 22.08 13.18 3.66
CA GLY A 78 21.96 14.58 3.26
C GLY A 78 20.60 14.91 2.60
N PRO A 79 20.30 16.19 2.35
CA PRO A 79 19.07 16.61 1.68
C PRO A 79 18.87 15.99 0.29
N ARG A 80 19.97 15.78 -0.44
CA ARG A 80 19.92 15.17 -1.78
C ARG A 80 19.68 13.67 -1.74
N GLY A 81 20.14 12.96 -0.71
CA GLY A 81 20.02 11.50 -0.66
C GLY A 81 18.70 10.99 -0.07
N VAL A 82 17.88 11.86 0.52
CA VAL A 82 16.57 11.50 1.09
C VAL A 82 15.45 11.87 0.12
N ILE A 83 14.64 10.88 -0.27
CA ILE A 83 13.48 11.06 -1.16
C ILE A 83 12.23 10.53 -0.46
N VAL A 84 11.15 11.32 -0.42
CA VAL A 84 9.91 10.93 0.25
C VAL A 84 8.91 10.34 -0.74
N SER A 85 8.38 9.14 -0.46
CA SER A 85 7.27 8.59 -1.23
C SER A 85 5.97 9.32 -0.88
N PHE A 86 5.39 10.03 -1.85
CA PHE A 86 4.20 10.84 -1.62
C PHE A 86 3.08 10.48 -2.60
N ASN A 87 2.19 9.58 -2.17
CA ASN A 87 1.05 9.08 -2.96
C ASN A 87 -0.28 9.78 -2.62
N GLY A 88 -0.26 10.86 -1.83
CA GLY A 88 -1.46 11.58 -1.41
C GLY A 88 -2.32 10.88 -0.35
N GLY A 89 -1.97 9.66 0.09
CA GLY A 89 -2.63 9.01 1.23
C GLY A 89 -2.39 9.76 2.56
N LYS A 90 -3.22 9.52 3.58
CA LYS A 90 -3.10 10.16 4.90
C LYS A 90 -1.71 9.96 5.53
N ASP A 91 -1.14 8.77 5.39
CA ASP A 91 0.17 8.43 5.93
C ASP A 91 1.29 9.17 5.18
N ALA A 92 1.13 9.31 3.86
CA ALA A 92 2.02 10.08 3.01
C ALA A 92 1.99 11.58 3.34
N VAL A 93 0.83 12.13 3.70
CA VAL A 93 0.69 13.51 4.20
C VAL A 93 1.52 13.69 5.48
N VAL A 94 1.40 12.79 6.45
CA VAL A 94 2.17 12.86 7.71
C VAL A 94 3.67 12.84 7.44
N ILE A 95 4.18 11.86 6.69
CA ILE A 95 5.63 11.77 6.43
C ILE A 95 6.14 12.95 5.60
N MET A 96 5.35 13.48 4.66
CA MET A 96 5.79 14.64 3.87
C MET A 96 5.96 15.87 4.76
N HIS A 97 4.98 16.14 5.64
CA HIS A 97 5.05 17.28 6.55
C HIS A 97 6.15 17.17 7.61
N LEU A 98 6.33 15.98 8.19
CA LEU A 98 7.45 15.73 9.12
C LEU A 98 8.81 15.88 8.41
N ALA A 99 8.94 15.38 7.18
CA ALA A 99 10.16 15.51 6.39
C ALA A 99 10.49 16.97 6.07
N ARG A 100 9.47 17.76 5.69
CA ARG A 100 9.65 19.18 5.35
C ARG A 100 10.13 20.00 6.56
N ALA A 101 9.55 19.73 7.73
CA ALA A 101 9.99 20.34 8.98
C ALA A 101 11.42 19.94 9.35
N ALA A 102 11.74 18.64 9.30
CA ALA A 102 13.06 18.14 9.63
C ALA A 102 14.14 18.59 8.63
N LEU A 103 13.82 18.70 7.34
CA LEU A 103 14.72 19.24 6.32
C LEU A 103 15.04 20.71 6.58
N ALA A 104 14.02 21.52 6.85
CA ALA A 104 14.20 22.95 7.14
C ALA A 104 15.11 23.13 8.37
N LYS A 105 14.86 22.38 9.44
CA LYS A 105 15.71 22.38 10.64
C LYS A 105 17.13 21.92 10.34
N TYR A 106 17.29 20.86 9.56
CA TYR A 106 18.60 20.35 9.18
C TYR A 106 19.41 21.39 8.40
N CYS A 107 18.79 22.05 7.42
CA CYS A 107 19.47 23.12 6.67
C CYS A 107 19.84 24.30 7.57
N HIS A 108 18.93 24.71 8.48
CA HIS A 108 19.20 25.78 9.44
C HIS A 108 20.40 25.47 10.34
N ASP A 109 20.41 24.30 10.98
CA ASP A 109 21.45 23.90 11.93
C ASP A 109 22.84 23.75 11.29
N ASN A 110 22.86 23.43 10.00
CA ASN A 110 24.11 23.20 9.25
C ASN A 110 24.49 24.40 8.35
N GLY A 111 23.77 25.52 8.41
CA GLY A 111 24.02 26.69 7.57
C GLY A 111 23.94 26.40 6.07
N LEU A 112 23.12 25.42 5.67
CA LEU A 112 22.97 25.03 4.27
C LEU A 112 21.99 25.95 3.55
N PRO A 113 22.15 26.16 2.23
CA PRO A 113 21.14 26.85 1.44
C PRO A 113 19.81 26.11 1.52
N GLN A 114 18.71 26.85 1.42
CA GLN A 114 17.36 26.32 1.40
C GLN A 114 17.23 25.25 0.31
N GLN A 115 16.62 24.12 0.66
CA GLN A 115 16.45 22.97 -0.24
C GLN A 115 14.97 22.66 -0.39
N ARG A 116 14.57 22.26 -1.59
CA ARG A 116 13.24 21.70 -1.85
C ARG A 116 13.20 20.27 -1.35
N LEU A 117 12.08 19.88 -0.72
CA LEU A 117 11.89 18.50 -0.33
C LEU A 117 11.65 17.66 -1.58
N ARG A 118 12.46 16.61 -1.75
CA ARG A 118 12.37 15.68 -2.86
C ARG A 118 11.28 14.65 -2.61
N VAL A 119 10.38 14.50 -3.56
CA VAL A 119 9.26 13.55 -3.47
C VAL A 119 9.16 12.70 -4.73
N ILE A 120 8.81 11.43 -4.55
CA ILE A 120 8.56 10.49 -5.64
C ILE A 120 7.09 10.06 -5.65
N TYR A 121 6.53 9.99 -6.85
CA TYR A 121 5.15 9.61 -7.10
C TYR A 121 5.05 8.66 -8.30
N PHE A 122 4.27 7.59 -8.13
CA PHE A 122 4.08 6.56 -9.16
C PHE A 122 2.68 6.73 -9.73
N LEU A 123 2.60 7.01 -11.03
CA LEU A 123 1.35 7.29 -11.71
C LEU A 123 0.59 5.98 -11.96
N SER A 124 -0.65 5.91 -11.48
CA SER A 124 -1.55 4.79 -11.74
C SER A 124 -2.68 5.19 -12.69
N LYS A 125 -3.01 4.31 -13.65
CA LYS A 125 -4.19 4.48 -14.52
C LYS A 125 -5.52 4.41 -13.76
N HIS A 126 -5.50 3.83 -12.57
CA HIS A 126 -6.67 3.67 -11.71
C HIS A 126 -6.59 4.58 -10.49
N GLU A 127 -5.96 5.75 -10.60
CA GLU A 127 -5.89 6.70 -9.51
C GLU A 127 -7.19 7.49 -9.37
N PHE A 128 -7.57 7.81 -8.13
CA PHE A 128 -8.66 8.74 -7.89
C PHE A 128 -8.26 10.16 -8.37
N PRO A 129 -9.10 10.85 -9.15
CA PRO A 129 -8.83 12.24 -9.55
C PRO A 129 -8.57 13.16 -8.36
N GLU A 130 -9.30 12.97 -7.25
CA GLU A 130 -9.15 13.78 -6.04
C GLU A 130 -7.79 13.58 -5.36
N VAL A 131 -7.20 12.38 -5.47
CA VAL A 131 -5.84 12.11 -4.95
C VAL A 131 -4.81 12.78 -5.84
N LYS A 132 -4.95 12.66 -7.16
CA LYS A 132 -4.06 13.30 -8.12
C LYS A 132 -4.06 14.82 -7.96
N GLU A 133 -5.24 15.44 -7.97
CA GLU A 133 -5.40 16.89 -7.75
C GLU A 133 -4.83 17.32 -6.40
N PHE A 134 -5.04 16.51 -5.35
CA PHE A 134 -4.44 16.78 -4.04
C PHE A 134 -2.91 16.77 -4.10
N VAL A 135 -2.29 15.73 -4.68
CA VAL A 135 -0.82 15.65 -4.80
C VAL A 135 -0.26 16.85 -5.56
N GLU A 136 -0.85 17.18 -6.71
CA GLU A 136 -0.46 18.36 -7.52
C GLU A 136 -0.57 19.66 -6.72
N SER A 137 -1.66 19.81 -5.93
CA SER A 137 -1.85 20.98 -5.08
C SER A 137 -0.78 21.11 -4.00
N GLN A 138 -0.40 20.01 -3.34
CA GLN A 138 0.60 20.03 -2.26
C GLN A 138 2.01 20.27 -2.82
N VAL A 139 2.32 19.69 -3.99
CA VAL A 139 3.59 19.92 -4.69
C VAL A 139 3.75 21.40 -5.05
N SER A 140 2.69 22.04 -5.55
CA SER A 140 2.69 23.46 -5.87
C SER A 140 2.74 24.35 -4.63
N LEU A 141 1.94 24.02 -3.60
CA LEU A 141 1.81 24.81 -2.37
C LEU A 141 3.12 24.84 -1.60
N TYR A 142 3.77 23.69 -1.43
CA TYR A 142 4.98 23.55 -0.62
C TYR A 142 6.26 23.52 -1.45
N ASN A 143 6.16 23.80 -2.75
CA ASN A 143 7.28 23.86 -3.68
C ASN A 143 8.16 22.59 -3.66
N LEU A 144 7.51 21.43 -3.66
CA LEU A 144 8.20 20.13 -3.60
C LEU A 144 8.91 19.82 -4.92
N GLU A 145 10.05 19.14 -4.85
CA GLU A 145 10.74 18.62 -6.05
C GLU A 145 10.17 17.24 -6.38
N LEU A 146 9.16 17.21 -7.26
CA LEU A 146 8.45 15.99 -7.64
C LEU A 146 9.16 15.24 -8.77
N GLN A 147 9.37 13.93 -8.57
CA GLN A 147 9.74 12.96 -9.60
C GLN A 147 8.57 11.98 -9.83
N THR A 148 8.14 11.83 -11.08
CA THR A 148 7.01 10.97 -11.46
C THR A 148 7.45 9.80 -12.34
N TYR A 149 6.86 8.63 -12.12
CA TYR A 149 7.13 7.43 -12.92
C TYR A 149 5.82 6.75 -13.35
N GLU A 150 5.70 6.43 -14.65
CA GLU A 150 4.58 5.69 -15.23
C GLU A 150 4.90 4.19 -15.38
N THR A 151 5.43 3.59 -14.32
CA THR A 151 5.88 2.19 -14.30
C THR A 151 5.48 1.54 -12.98
N ASP A 152 5.69 0.23 -12.85
CA ASP A 152 5.57 -0.42 -11.55
C ASP A 152 6.60 0.13 -10.55
N PHE A 153 6.30 -0.08 -9.27
CA PHE A 153 7.09 0.47 -8.16
C PHE A 153 8.58 0.13 -8.24
N VAL A 154 8.93 -1.10 -8.63
CA VAL A 154 10.33 -1.57 -8.67
C VAL A 154 11.06 -0.96 -9.83
N SER A 155 10.43 -0.95 -11.01
CA SER A 155 11.00 -0.34 -12.21
C SER A 155 11.21 1.16 -12.02
N GLY A 156 10.24 1.87 -11.42
CA GLY A 156 10.36 3.30 -11.17
C GLY A 156 11.42 3.63 -10.09
N LEU A 157 11.53 2.85 -9.02
CA LEU A 157 12.64 2.99 -8.06
C LEU A 157 14.00 2.74 -8.72
N THR A 158 14.09 1.73 -9.57
CA THR A 158 15.32 1.43 -10.33
C THR A 158 15.73 2.60 -11.22
N ALA A 159 14.77 3.17 -11.94
CA ALA A 159 15.00 4.34 -12.79
C ALA A 159 15.40 5.58 -11.97
N CYS A 160 14.75 5.81 -10.82
CA CYS A 160 15.10 6.89 -9.90
C CYS A 160 16.54 6.75 -9.40
N ILE A 161 16.88 5.61 -8.80
CA ILE A 161 18.23 5.35 -8.27
C ILE A 161 19.30 5.53 -9.35
N ALA A 162 19.07 5.00 -10.56
CA ALA A 162 19.99 5.17 -11.68
C ALA A 162 20.16 6.64 -12.09
N SER A 163 19.06 7.41 -12.15
CA SER A 163 19.09 8.82 -12.54
C SER A 163 19.84 9.71 -11.54
N GLU A 164 19.92 9.30 -10.28
CA GLU A 164 20.63 10.01 -9.21
C GLU A 164 22.12 9.64 -9.13
N GLY A 165 22.61 8.75 -10.02
CA GLY A 165 23.96 8.19 -9.92
C GLY A 165 24.13 7.22 -8.75
N GLY A 166 23.02 6.62 -8.30
CA GLY A 166 23.00 5.57 -7.29
C GLY A 166 22.92 4.17 -7.89
N GLY A 167 23.03 3.17 -7.02
CA GLY A 167 22.94 1.74 -7.37
C GLY A 167 24.30 1.05 -7.50
N VAL A 168 24.32 -0.27 -7.33
CA VAL A 168 25.49 -1.12 -7.63
C VAL A 168 25.27 -1.69 -9.03
N PRO A 169 26.17 -1.45 -10.00
CA PRO A 169 26.04 -2.07 -11.31
C PRO A 169 26.00 -3.59 -11.16
N LYS A 170 25.13 -4.28 -11.92
CA LYS A 170 25.20 -5.75 -12.05
C LYS A 170 26.58 -6.09 -12.65
N GLY A 171 27.53 -6.51 -11.81
CA GLY A 171 28.93 -6.74 -12.19
C GLY A 171 29.98 -5.97 -11.38
N GLY A 172 29.58 -5.20 -10.36
CA GLY A 172 30.50 -4.38 -9.56
C GLY A 172 30.80 -3.03 -10.20
N VAL A 173 31.50 -2.16 -9.47
CA VAL A 173 31.90 -0.82 -9.97
C VAL A 173 32.96 -1.02 -11.06
N PRO A 174 32.71 -0.62 -12.33
CA PRO A 174 33.74 -0.66 -13.36
C PRO A 174 34.92 0.22 -12.93
N ASN A 175 36.15 -0.28 -13.08
CA ASN A 175 37.35 0.54 -12.92
C ASN A 175 37.23 1.79 -13.80
N GLY A 176 37.20 2.98 -13.20
CA GLY A 176 37.15 4.26 -13.91
C GLY A 176 35.92 5.15 -13.67
N GLN A 177 34.93 4.74 -12.86
CA GLN A 177 33.93 5.69 -12.37
C GLN A 177 34.55 6.59 -11.28
N GLU A 178 34.65 7.90 -11.56
CA GLU A 178 35.24 8.91 -10.66
C GLU A 178 34.41 9.18 -9.38
N LYS A 179 33.17 8.69 -9.28
CA LYS A 179 32.29 8.91 -8.12
C LYS A 179 31.70 7.59 -7.61
N ALA A 180 31.85 7.36 -6.32
CA ALA A 180 31.19 6.25 -5.62
C ALA A 180 29.67 6.38 -5.77
N PRO A 181 28.95 5.25 -5.95
CA PRO A 181 27.49 5.27 -6.08
C PRO A 181 26.85 5.85 -4.83
N ILE A 182 25.90 6.76 -5.02
CA ILE A 182 25.14 7.37 -3.93
C ILE A 182 24.11 6.36 -3.43
N THR A 183 24.14 6.04 -2.14
CA THR A 183 23.05 5.28 -1.51
C THR A 183 21.91 6.24 -1.20
N LEU A 184 20.73 5.97 -1.75
CA LEU A 184 19.52 6.77 -1.49
C LEU A 184 18.73 6.18 -0.31
N GLY A 185 18.13 7.07 0.47
CA GLY A 185 17.15 6.76 1.49
C GLY A 185 15.74 7.14 1.02
N PHE A 186 14.85 6.16 0.95
CA PHE A 186 13.44 6.39 0.62
C PHE A 186 12.60 6.39 1.89
N VAL A 187 11.92 7.51 2.13
CA VAL A 187 10.98 7.65 3.24
C VAL A 187 9.64 7.06 2.85
N LEU A 188 9.15 6.10 3.64
CA LEU A 188 7.93 5.36 3.38
C LEU A 188 6.91 5.60 4.50
N GLY A 189 5.63 5.61 4.11
CA GLY A 189 4.51 5.80 5.04
C GLY A 189 4.03 4.50 5.70
N THR A 190 4.87 3.46 5.71
CA THR A 190 4.52 2.15 6.25
C THR A 190 4.41 2.20 7.77
N ARG A 191 3.30 1.67 8.29
CA ARG A 191 3.03 1.49 9.73
C ARG A 191 3.02 0.01 10.09
N LYS A 192 3.22 -0.28 11.37
CA LYS A 192 3.11 -1.64 11.91
C LYS A 192 1.67 -2.14 11.70
N GLY A 193 1.54 -3.32 11.12
CA GLY A 193 0.24 -3.90 10.75
C GLY A 193 -0.17 -3.64 9.30
N ASP A 194 0.56 -2.81 8.55
CA ASP A 194 0.38 -2.75 7.10
C ASP A 194 0.84 -4.06 6.44
N PRO A 195 0.21 -4.50 5.33
CA PRO A 195 0.52 -5.77 4.67
C PRO A 195 2.00 -5.95 4.29
N ASN A 196 2.69 -4.84 3.98
CA ASN A 196 4.07 -4.85 3.52
C ASN A 196 5.09 -4.54 4.63
N CYS A 197 4.64 -4.37 5.88
CA CYS A 197 5.51 -4.02 6.99
C CYS A 197 6.46 -5.18 7.35
N GLY A 198 5.93 -6.38 7.60
CA GLY A 198 6.72 -7.46 8.19
C GLY A 198 7.41 -7.03 9.50
N GLU A 199 8.66 -7.45 9.69
CA GLU A 199 9.51 -7.10 10.86
C GLU A 199 10.45 -5.90 10.59
N GLN A 200 10.06 -4.98 9.70
CA GLN A 200 10.87 -3.81 9.36
C GLN A 200 11.20 -2.93 10.57
N ASN A 201 12.37 -2.31 10.54
CA ASN A 201 12.78 -1.27 11.48
C ASN A 201 12.60 0.15 10.92
N HIS A 202 12.91 1.17 11.73
CA HIS A 202 12.93 2.57 11.28
C HIS A 202 13.90 2.81 10.11
N PHE A 203 14.98 2.04 10.05
CA PHE A 203 15.91 1.96 8.92
C PHE A 203 16.02 0.50 8.51
N GLU A 204 15.68 0.19 7.27
CA GLU A 204 15.73 -1.19 6.76
C GLU A 204 16.29 -1.20 5.32
N PRO A 205 17.39 -1.91 5.04
CA PRO A 205 17.83 -2.11 3.65
C PRO A 205 16.71 -2.69 2.80
N SER A 206 16.64 -2.32 1.52
CA SER A 206 15.68 -2.91 0.57
C SER A 206 15.84 -4.43 0.45
N SER A 207 14.77 -5.10 0.04
CA SER A 207 14.78 -6.56 -0.15
C SER A 207 15.64 -6.95 -1.37
N GLU A 208 16.23 -8.15 -1.37
CA GLU A 208 17.21 -8.56 -2.42
C GLU A 208 16.68 -8.51 -3.86
N TRP A 209 15.36 -8.66 -4.04
CA TRP A 209 14.71 -8.59 -5.36
C TRP A 209 14.46 -7.15 -5.86
N MET A 210 14.71 -6.14 -5.01
CA MET A 210 14.61 -4.71 -5.33
C MET A 210 16.01 -4.11 -5.57
N PRO A 211 16.13 -2.96 -6.26
CA PRO A 211 17.39 -2.23 -6.28
C PRO A 211 17.85 -1.87 -4.85
N PRO A 212 19.16 -1.70 -4.61
CA PRO A 212 19.67 -1.39 -3.28
C PRO A 212 19.37 0.05 -2.88
N PHE A 213 18.64 0.24 -1.78
CA PHE A 213 18.38 1.52 -1.13
C PHE A 213 18.06 1.30 0.36
N MET A 214 18.01 2.38 1.14
CA MET A 214 17.56 2.34 2.54
C MET A 214 16.09 2.73 2.65
N ARG A 215 15.25 1.88 3.25
CA ARG A 215 13.90 2.25 3.68
C ARG A 215 14.00 3.05 4.97
N ILE A 216 13.33 4.19 5.03
CA ILE A 216 13.24 5.06 6.21
C ILE A 216 11.77 5.10 6.60
N ASN A 217 11.42 4.52 7.75
CA ASN A 217 10.06 4.35 8.22
C ASN A 217 9.80 5.20 9.48
N PRO A 218 9.64 6.53 9.35
CA PRO A 218 9.56 7.45 10.50
C PRO A 218 8.29 7.28 11.31
N ILE A 219 7.22 6.78 10.69
CA ILE A 219 5.91 6.56 11.33
C ILE A 219 5.61 5.09 11.61
N LEU A 220 6.62 4.21 11.56
CA LEU A 220 6.43 2.76 11.68
C LEU A 220 5.59 2.34 12.89
N LYS A 221 5.75 3.01 14.04
CA LYS A 221 5.04 2.69 15.28
C LYS A 221 3.74 3.48 15.48
N TRP A 222 3.36 4.31 14.51
CA TRP A 222 2.14 5.10 14.60
C TRP A 222 0.93 4.20 14.37
N ASP A 223 -0.13 4.42 15.15
CA ASP A 223 -1.44 3.82 14.89
C ASP A 223 -2.32 4.74 14.03
N TYR A 224 -3.53 4.27 13.69
CA TYR A 224 -4.48 5.03 12.88
C TYR A 224 -4.95 6.33 13.55
N GLY A 225 -5.18 6.28 14.86
CA GLY A 225 -5.62 7.42 15.64
C GLY A 225 -4.56 8.52 15.69
N GLN A 226 -3.30 8.15 15.86
CA GLN A 226 -2.17 9.09 15.88
C GLN A 226 -2.00 9.80 14.53
N VAL A 227 -2.17 9.09 13.41
CA VAL A 227 -2.15 9.69 12.07
C VAL A 227 -3.22 10.79 11.94
N TRP A 228 -4.47 10.49 12.28
CA TRP A 228 -5.54 11.48 12.21
C TRP A 228 -5.41 12.59 13.23
N ARG A 229 -5.03 12.24 14.47
CA ARG A 229 -4.83 13.22 15.54
C ARG A 229 -3.76 14.23 15.14
N PHE A 230 -2.68 13.78 14.52
CA PHE A 230 -1.64 14.64 13.97
C PHE A 230 -2.17 15.55 12.85
N ILE A 231 -2.84 14.98 11.85
CA ILE A 231 -3.40 15.73 10.71
C ILE A 231 -4.32 16.86 11.21
N LEU A 232 -5.22 16.55 12.15
CA LEU A 232 -6.18 17.51 12.69
C LEU A 232 -5.54 18.54 13.64
N TRP A 233 -4.55 18.12 14.44
CA TRP A 233 -3.82 19.01 15.34
C TRP A 233 -2.89 19.99 14.58
N ALA A 234 -2.34 19.56 13.45
CA ALA A 234 -1.50 20.36 12.56
C ALA A 234 -2.27 21.07 11.43
N PRO A 235 -3.58 21.25 11.58
CA PRO A 235 -4.60 21.36 10.50
C PRO A 235 -4.09 21.15 9.07
N LEU A 236 -3.66 19.93 8.76
CA LEU A 236 -3.11 19.59 7.45
C LEU A 236 -4.22 19.26 6.45
N ALA A 237 -4.05 19.67 5.21
CA ALA A 237 -4.93 19.25 4.12
C ALA A 237 -4.77 17.76 3.84
N TYR A 238 -5.86 17.10 3.46
CA TYR A 238 -5.89 15.70 3.04
C TYR A 238 -6.95 15.51 1.94
N PRO A 239 -6.90 14.42 1.15
CA PRO A 239 -7.90 14.18 0.10
C PRO A 239 -9.34 14.12 0.63
N SER A 240 -10.27 14.79 -0.06
CA SER A 240 -11.69 14.85 0.31
C SER A 240 -12.41 13.50 0.34
N LEU A 241 -11.81 12.44 -0.23
CA LEU A 241 -12.29 11.07 -0.09
C LEU A 241 -12.40 10.66 1.38
N TYR A 242 -11.47 11.09 2.23
CA TYR A 242 -11.51 10.75 3.65
C TYR A 242 -12.72 11.36 4.36
N ASP A 243 -13.23 12.52 3.92
CA ASP A 243 -14.47 13.10 4.47
C ASP A 243 -15.73 12.33 4.03
N ARG A 244 -15.61 11.53 2.96
CA ARG A 244 -16.69 10.68 2.41
C ARG A 244 -16.64 9.24 2.91
N GLY A 245 -15.89 8.96 3.97
CA GLY A 245 -15.83 7.64 4.61
C GLY A 245 -14.81 6.67 4.05
N TYR A 246 -13.95 7.08 3.12
CA TYR A 246 -12.81 6.26 2.71
C TYR A 246 -11.75 6.26 3.81
N THR A 247 -11.28 5.11 4.27
CA THR A 247 -10.30 5.02 5.38
C THR A 247 -8.91 4.55 4.93
N SER A 248 -8.81 3.97 3.75
CA SER A 248 -7.59 3.49 3.10
C SER A 248 -7.70 3.78 1.61
N LEU A 249 -6.67 4.36 0.98
CA LEU A 249 -6.63 4.75 -0.44
C LEU A 249 -5.63 3.91 -1.27
N GLY A 250 -5.94 3.75 -2.55
CA GLY A 250 -5.36 2.82 -3.52
C GLY A 250 -6.13 2.97 -4.84
N GLY A 251 -6.36 1.91 -5.63
CA GLY A 251 -6.96 2.03 -6.96
C GLY A 251 -8.49 2.25 -6.95
N THR A 252 -9.02 2.99 -7.93
CA THR A 252 -10.47 3.21 -8.10
C THR A 252 -11.29 1.93 -8.28
N HIS A 253 -10.64 0.80 -8.59
CA HIS A 253 -11.27 -0.50 -8.79
C HIS A 253 -11.23 -1.40 -7.55
N ASP A 254 -10.45 -1.05 -6.51
CA ASP A 254 -10.23 -1.87 -5.31
C ASP A 254 -10.45 -1.08 -4.00
N THR A 255 -11.16 0.04 -4.10
CA THR A 255 -11.36 1.00 -3.01
C THR A 255 -12.81 1.44 -2.93
N TRP A 256 -13.40 1.30 -1.74
CA TRP A 256 -14.75 1.77 -1.41
C TRP A 256 -14.78 2.49 -0.06
N GLU A 257 -15.88 3.17 0.23
CA GLU A 257 -16.16 3.73 1.55
C GLU A 257 -16.14 2.62 2.62
N ASN A 258 -15.68 2.96 3.81
CA ASN A 258 -15.65 2.02 4.92
C ASN A 258 -17.08 1.74 5.43
N PRO A 259 -17.56 0.49 5.40
CA PRO A 259 -18.92 0.16 5.82
C PRO A 259 -19.19 0.48 7.30
N HIS A 260 -18.15 0.56 8.13
CA HIS A 260 -18.27 0.90 9.55
C HIS A 260 -18.44 2.39 9.82
N LEU A 261 -18.32 3.23 8.79
CA LEU A 261 -18.63 4.67 8.86
C LEU A 261 -20.01 4.99 8.29
N LYS A 262 -20.77 4.00 7.84
CA LYS A 262 -22.06 4.21 7.21
C LYS A 262 -23.11 4.69 8.22
N CYS A 263 -23.74 5.81 7.92
CA CYS A 263 -24.83 6.39 8.70
C CYS A 263 -26.20 5.77 8.34
N PRO A 264 -27.19 5.82 9.24
CA PRO A 264 -28.55 5.34 8.95
C PRO A 264 -29.26 6.05 7.79
N ASP A 265 -28.89 7.30 7.50
CA ASP A 265 -29.42 8.12 6.41
C ASP A 265 -28.80 7.78 5.03
N GLY A 266 -27.86 6.83 4.99
CA GLY A 266 -27.17 6.40 3.78
C GLY A 266 -25.86 7.16 3.49
N GLY A 267 -25.54 8.20 4.27
CA GLY A 267 -24.25 8.89 4.21
C GLY A 267 -23.13 8.12 4.89
N TYR A 268 -21.93 8.71 4.90
CA TYR A 268 -20.78 8.18 5.63
C TYR A 268 -20.16 9.27 6.50
N LEU A 269 -19.71 8.87 7.68
CA LEU A 269 -18.89 9.69 8.56
C LEU A 269 -17.47 9.85 7.97
N PRO A 270 -16.78 10.97 8.26
CA PRO A 270 -15.37 11.12 7.94
C PRO A 270 -14.48 10.02 8.53
N ALA A 271 -13.38 9.72 7.85
CA ALA A 271 -12.43 8.66 8.19
C ALA A 271 -11.88 8.74 9.61
N HIS A 272 -11.60 9.95 10.10
CA HIS A 272 -11.07 10.18 11.45
C HIS A 272 -12.06 9.82 12.58
N LEU A 273 -13.32 9.50 12.25
CA LEU A 273 -14.33 9.03 13.21
C LEU A 273 -14.43 7.49 13.29
N LEU A 274 -13.56 6.75 12.59
CA LEU A 274 -13.51 5.29 12.70
C LEU A 274 -13.11 4.88 14.12
N SER A 275 -14.01 4.19 14.82
CA SER A 275 -13.84 3.81 16.22
C SER A 275 -12.94 2.58 16.42
N ASP A 276 -13.00 1.61 15.51
CA ASP A 276 -12.13 0.42 15.50
C ASP A 276 -11.12 0.53 14.35
N TRP A 277 -9.88 0.81 14.72
CA TRP A 277 -8.79 1.06 13.77
C TRP A 277 -8.33 -0.20 13.04
N SER A 278 -8.61 -1.39 13.56
CA SER A 278 -8.31 -2.65 12.86
C SER A 278 -9.10 -2.79 11.55
N LEU A 279 -10.20 -2.03 11.44
CA LEU A 279 -11.10 -2.01 10.29
C LEU A 279 -10.73 -0.94 9.26
N GLU A 280 -9.54 -0.33 9.37
CA GLU A 280 -9.05 0.69 8.43
C GLU A 280 -9.16 0.23 6.96
N ARG A 281 -8.94 -1.06 6.70
CA ARG A 281 -8.92 -1.62 5.34
C ARG A 281 -10.23 -2.32 4.97
N SER A 282 -11.32 -2.14 5.72
CA SER A 282 -12.61 -2.79 5.39
C SER A 282 -13.21 -2.32 4.06
N GLY A 283 -12.83 -1.13 3.56
CA GLY A 283 -13.17 -0.64 2.22
C GLY A 283 -12.23 -1.14 1.10
N ARG A 284 -11.22 -1.97 1.41
CA ARG A 284 -10.26 -2.58 0.47
C ARG A 284 -10.57 -4.03 0.15
N SER A 285 -11.32 -4.69 1.03
CA SER A 285 -11.81 -6.02 0.76
C SER A 285 -12.69 -5.93 -0.47
N ALA A 286 -12.39 -6.75 -1.50
CA ALA A 286 -13.23 -6.92 -2.67
C ALA A 286 -14.68 -6.93 -2.18
N ARG A 287 -15.49 -6.02 -2.74
CA ARG A 287 -16.91 -5.82 -2.44
C ARG A 287 -17.44 -7.11 -1.81
N ARG A 288 -17.83 -7.07 -0.52
CA ARG A 288 -18.85 -8.02 -0.07
C ARG A 288 -19.93 -7.82 -1.10
N VAL A 289 -20.04 -8.78 -2.02
CA VAL A 289 -21.23 -8.93 -2.82
C VAL A 289 -22.29 -9.00 -1.74
N SER A 290 -22.99 -7.88 -1.52
CA SER A 290 -24.34 -7.93 -0.99
C SER A 290 -24.96 -9.08 -1.75
N SER A 291 -25.52 -10.05 -1.05
CA SER A 291 -25.95 -11.36 -1.51
C SER A 291 -27.02 -11.36 -2.61
N VAL A 292 -26.90 -10.50 -3.62
CA VAL A 292 -27.71 -10.31 -4.81
C VAL A 292 -26.76 -9.64 -5.83
N ASP A 293 -26.58 -10.26 -6.99
CA ASP A 293 -25.79 -9.80 -8.16
C ASP A 293 -24.28 -10.13 -8.18
N CYS A 294 -23.92 -11.32 -7.67
CA CYS A 294 -23.02 -12.15 -8.48
C CYS A 294 -23.94 -12.84 -9.47
N GLU A 295 -23.83 -12.54 -10.76
CA GLU A 295 -24.03 -13.57 -11.77
C GLU A 295 -22.91 -14.61 -11.56
N LEU A 296 -23.03 -15.39 -10.49
CA LEU A 296 -22.91 -16.82 -10.66
C LEU A 296 -23.93 -17.11 -11.75
N GLN A 297 -23.46 -17.29 -12.99
CA GLN A 297 -24.09 -18.34 -13.76
C GLN A 297 -24.06 -19.53 -12.81
N MET A 298 -25.22 -19.79 -12.20
CA MET A 298 -25.47 -21.04 -11.53
C MET A 298 -24.98 -22.06 -12.53
N ILE A 299 -23.86 -22.72 -12.23
CA ILE A 299 -23.62 -24.00 -12.85
C ILE A 299 -24.76 -24.82 -12.26
N ASP A 300 -25.86 -24.88 -13.02
CA ASP A 300 -27.02 -25.68 -12.70
C ASP A 300 -26.57 -27.13 -12.85
N ASP A 301 -25.86 -27.59 -11.83
CA ASP A 301 -25.36 -28.95 -11.72
C ASP A 301 -26.47 -29.89 -11.22
N GLY A 302 -27.71 -29.39 -11.11
CA GLY A 302 -28.82 -30.16 -10.56
C GLY A 302 -28.65 -30.45 -9.07
N GLY A 303 -29.02 -29.48 -8.23
CA GLY A 303 -29.69 -29.80 -6.95
C GLY A 303 -28.82 -30.05 -5.71
N PHE A 304 -27.95 -29.13 -5.31
CA PHE A 304 -27.47 -29.07 -3.92
C PHE A 304 -27.83 -27.72 -3.28
N ARG A 305 -28.82 -27.72 -2.37
CA ARG A 305 -29.16 -26.54 -1.56
C ARG A 305 -28.28 -26.53 -0.31
N VAL A 306 -27.39 -25.53 -0.22
CA VAL A 306 -26.45 -25.35 0.92
C VAL A 306 -27.16 -24.96 2.23
N GLU A 307 -28.44 -24.59 2.18
CA GLU A 307 -29.22 -24.06 3.31
C GLU A 307 -29.46 -25.08 4.46
N GLU A 308 -29.16 -26.37 4.28
CA GLU A 308 -29.32 -27.41 5.32
C GLU A 308 -28.01 -27.90 5.96
N ALA A 309 -26.84 -27.42 5.53
CA ALA A 309 -25.56 -27.91 6.03
C ALA A 309 -25.34 -27.51 7.50
N LYS A 310 -25.29 -28.49 8.41
CA LYS A 310 -25.14 -28.26 9.86
C LYS A 310 -23.73 -28.51 10.36
N THR A 311 -22.92 -29.21 9.58
CA THR A 311 -21.63 -29.74 10.02
C THR A 311 -20.56 -29.54 8.97
N VAL A 312 -19.38 -29.11 9.42
CA VAL A 312 -18.24 -28.79 8.57
C VAL A 312 -16.99 -29.53 9.03
N GLY A 313 -16.20 -29.99 8.08
CA GLY A 313 -14.83 -30.47 8.29
C GLY A 313 -13.82 -29.48 7.72
N LEU A 314 -12.69 -29.30 8.39
CA LEU A 314 -11.59 -28.45 7.93
C LEU A 314 -10.35 -29.31 7.66
N VAL A 315 -9.79 -29.16 6.46
CA VAL A 315 -8.52 -29.75 6.04
C VAL A 315 -7.53 -28.63 5.74
N VAL A 316 -6.52 -28.47 6.59
CA VAL A 316 -5.40 -27.58 6.35
C VAL A 316 -4.30 -28.38 5.67
N VAL A 317 -3.84 -27.93 4.51
CA VAL A 317 -2.77 -28.53 3.72
C VAL A 317 -1.58 -27.59 3.80
N GLY A 318 -0.44 -28.10 4.25
CA GLY A 318 0.78 -27.30 4.34
C GLY A 318 1.86 -27.95 5.19
N ASP A 319 2.97 -28.26 4.56
CA ASP A 319 4.17 -28.81 5.19
C ASP A 319 4.75 -27.90 6.29
N GLU A 320 4.65 -26.58 6.14
CA GLU A 320 5.16 -25.58 7.07
C GLU A 320 4.40 -25.57 8.40
N ILE A 321 3.11 -25.94 8.38
CA ILE A 321 2.29 -26.09 9.57
C ILE A 321 2.71 -27.35 10.32
N LEU A 322 2.90 -28.47 9.60
CA LEU A 322 3.36 -29.73 10.19
C LEU A 322 4.78 -29.64 10.77
N LYS A 323 5.67 -28.88 10.13
CA LYS A 323 7.05 -28.65 10.58
C LYS A 323 7.15 -27.61 11.70
N GLY A 324 6.04 -26.96 12.08
CA GLY A 324 6.01 -25.90 13.10
C GLY A 324 6.78 -24.63 12.72
N ARG A 325 7.08 -24.44 11.42
CA ARG A 325 7.76 -23.24 10.91
C ARG A 325 6.82 -22.04 10.89
N THR A 326 5.53 -22.31 10.68
CA THR A 326 4.46 -21.32 10.64
C THR A 326 3.43 -21.67 11.71
N CYS A 327 2.96 -20.66 12.45
CA CYS A 327 1.87 -20.85 13.41
C CYS A 327 0.54 -20.96 12.64
N ASP A 328 -0.27 -21.97 12.95
CA ASP A 328 -1.58 -22.16 12.32
C ASP A 328 -2.56 -21.05 12.71
N THR A 329 -2.78 -20.11 11.78
CA THR A 329 -3.81 -19.07 11.88
C THR A 329 -5.11 -19.42 11.16
N ASN A 330 -5.11 -20.48 10.34
CA ASN A 330 -6.24 -20.88 9.51
C ASN A 330 -7.34 -21.53 10.36
N THR A 331 -6.95 -22.46 11.25
CA THR A 331 -7.89 -23.12 12.16
C THR A 331 -8.67 -22.15 13.05
N PRO A 332 -8.03 -21.22 13.80
CA PRO A 332 -8.78 -20.29 14.65
C PRO A 332 -9.67 -19.33 13.83
N PHE A 333 -9.20 -18.86 12.67
CA PHE A 333 -10.02 -18.02 11.77
C PHE A 333 -11.27 -18.77 11.27
N ALA A 334 -11.07 -19.96 10.69
CA ALA A 334 -12.15 -20.75 10.11
C ALA A 334 -13.16 -21.19 11.17
N THR A 335 -12.70 -21.64 12.34
CA THR A 335 -13.57 -22.04 13.45
C THR A 335 -14.47 -20.90 13.93
N SER A 336 -13.93 -19.68 14.02
CA SER A 336 -14.73 -18.49 14.35
C SER A 336 -15.83 -18.27 13.30
N LYS A 337 -15.49 -18.38 12.01
CA LYS A 337 -16.45 -18.18 10.92
C LYS A 337 -17.53 -19.26 10.86
N PHE A 338 -17.18 -20.53 11.04
CA PHE A 338 -18.17 -21.60 11.11
C PHE A 338 -19.16 -21.40 12.26
N ARG A 339 -18.67 -20.92 13.41
CA ARG A 339 -19.51 -20.60 14.56
C ARG A 339 -20.47 -19.45 14.27
N GLU A 340 -20.01 -18.39 13.60
CA GLU A 340 -20.85 -17.24 13.20
C GLU A 340 -22.03 -17.67 12.31
N VAL A 341 -21.82 -18.64 11.42
CA VAL A 341 -22.85 -19.14 10.49
C VAL A 341 -23.65 -20.33 11.05
N GLY A 342 -23.42 -20.71 12.31
CA GLY A 342 -24.17 -21.80 12.97
C GLY A 342 -23.76 -23.21 12.55
N MET A 343 -22.64 -23.39 11.86
CA MET A 343 -22.11 -24.70 11.47
C MET A 343 -21.25 -25.31 12.58
N ARG A 344 -21.47 -26.58 12.88
CA ARG A 344 -20.67 -27.34 13.85
C ARG A 344 -19.43 -27.93 13.18
N LEU A 345 -18.26 -27.45 13.57
CA LEU A 345 -16.98 -28.04 13.16
C LEU A 345 -16.84 -29.45 13.78
N LYS A 346 -16.77 -30.47 12.93
CA LYS A 346 -16.67 -31.89 13.33
C LYS A 346 -15.24 -32.39 13.40
N ARG A 347 -14.37 -31.90 12.52
CA ARG A 347 -12.98 -32.33 12.42
C ARG A 347 -12.11 -31.21 11.88
N ILE A 348 -10.89 -31.13 12.40
CA ILE A 348 -9.78 -30.39 11.83
C ILE A 348 -8.67 -31.42 11.58
N SER A 349 -8.06 -31.36 10.40
CA SER A 349 -6.88 -32.15 10.05
C SER A 349 -5.84 -31.24 9.42
N VAL A 350 -4.58 -31.45 9.77
CA VAL A 350 -3.44 -30.85 9.06
C VAL A 350 -2.75 -31.98 8.30
N VAL A 351 -2.62 -31.85 6.99
CA VAL A 351 -2.03 -32.87 6.09
C VAL A 351 -0.87 -32.28 5.29
N PRO A 352 0.13 -33.10 4.91
CA PRO A 352 1.25 -32.63 4.10
C PRO A 352 0.80 -32.31 2.66
N ASP A 353 1.67 -31.66 1.90
CA ASP A 353 1.47 -31.38 0.46
C ASP A 353 1.68 -32.64 -0.40
N ILE A 354 0.97 -33.71 -0.06
CA ILE A 354 1.00 -35.01 -0.74
C ILE A 354 -0.42 -35.31 -1.24
N GLU A 355 -0.57 -35.44 -2.56
CA GLU A 355 -1.87 -35.58 -3.21
C GLU A 355 -2.71 -36.72 -2.64
N ASP A 356 -2.13 -37.90 -2.44
CA ASP A 356 -2.84 -39.08 -1.92
C ASP A 356 -3.35 -38.88 -0.48
N ASP A 357 -2.56 -38.21 0.38
CA ASP A 357 -2.93 -37.92 1.77
C ASP A 357 -4.10 -36.92 1.83
N ILE A 358 -4.06 -35.89 0.98
CA ILE A 358 -5.13 -34.90 0.86
C ILE A 358 -6.41 -35.57 0.35
N VAL A 359 -6.31 -36.44 -0.68
CA VAL A 359 -7.44 -37.18 -1.24
C VAL A 359 -8.08 -38.08 -0.18
N GLU A 360 -7.27 -38.81 0.58
CA GLU A 360 -7.78 -39.70 1.64
C GLU A 360 -8.53 -38.90 2.70
N GLU A 361 -7.96 -37.80 3.20
CA GLU A 361 -8.57 -37.02 4.27
C GLU A 361 -9.83 -36.29 3.80
N ILE A 362 -9.86 -35.75 2.56
CA ILE A 362 -11.08 -35.17 2.00
C ILE A 362 -12.19 -36.23 1.94
N ARG A 363 -11.92 -37.42 1.38
CA ARG A 363 -12.93 -38.50 1.31
C ARG A 363 -13.43 -38.92 2.68
N ARG A 364 -12.52 -38.98 3.65
CA ARG A 364 -12.84 -39.29 5.04
C ARG A 364 -13.79 -38.23 5.64
N GLN A 365 -13.53 -36.94 5.41
CA GLN A 365 -14.39 -35.88 5.93
C GLN A 365 -15.71 -35.76 5.17
N VAL A 366 -15.74 -35.95 3.85
CA VAL A 366 -16.96 -35.98 3.03
C VAL A 366 -17.93 -37.06 3.52
N SER A 367 -17.42 -38.21 4.01
CA SER A 367 -18.27 -39.27 4.56
C SER A 367 -19.01 -38.91 5.86
N SER A 368 -18.58 -37.84 6.54
CA SER A 368 -19.02 -37.53 7.91
C SER A 368 -19.41 -36.08 8.16
N CYS A 369 -19.19 -35.18 7.20
CA CYS A 369 -19.50 -33.75 7.26
C CYS A 369 -20.39 -33.35 6.08
N ASP A 370 -21.25 -32.34 6.27
CA ASP A 370 -22.11 -31.83 5.19
C ASP A 370 -21.31 -30.96 4.22
N VAL A 371 -20.26 -30.29 4.74
CA VAL A 371 -19.33 -29.47 3.97
C VAL A 371 -17.90 -29.79 4.40
N VAL A 372 -16.98 -29.84 3.45
CA VAL A 372 -15.53 -29.91 3.71
C VAL A 372 -14.88 -28.66 3.15
N VAL A 373 -14.16 -27.95 4.01
CA VAL A 373 -13.38 -26.77 3.64
C VAL A 373 -11.92 -27.14 3.64
N THR A 374 -11.21 -26.82 2.56
CA THR A 374 -9.77 -27.00 2.45
C THR A 374 -9.08 -25.64 2.52
N SER A 375 -7.89 -25.61 3.10
CA SER A 375 -7.01 -24.44 3.14
C SER A 375 -5.62 -24.92 2.77
N GLY A 376 -5.15 -24.57 1.58
CA GLY A 376 -3.87 -25.01 1.03
C GLY A 376 -3.45 -24.15 -0.15
N GLY A 377 -2.27 -24.43 -0.71
CA GLY A 377 -1.73 -23.69 -1.85
C GLY A 377 -2.62 -23.76 -3.10
N LEU A 378 -2.82 -22.60 -3.73
CA LEU A 378 -3.56 -22.43 -5.00
C LEU A 378 -2.66 -21.87 -6.11
N GLY A 379 -1.35 -21.79 -5.86
CA GLY A 379 -0.38 -21.22 -6.77
C GLY A 379 0.04 -22.20 -7.87
N PRO A 380 0.89 -21.73 -8.81
CA PRO A 380 1.36 -22.52 -9.94
C PRO A 380 2.59 -23.37 -9.60
N THR A 381 3.03 -23.39 -8.33
CA THR A 381 4.27 -24.05 -7.94
C THR A 381 4.10 -25.56 -7.90
N HIS A 382 5.19 -26.29 -8.10
CA HIS A 382 5.15 -27.76 -8.24
C HIS A 382 4.72 -28.50 -6.98
N ASP A 383 4.74 -27.83 -5.83
CA ASP A 383 4.27 -28.29 -4.51
C ASP A 383 2.78 -28.03 -4.27
N ASP A 384 2.12 -27.18 -5.06
CA ASP A 384 0.69 -26.83 -4.89
C ASP A 384 -0.24 -27.90 -5.51
N VAL A 385 -0.38 -29.04 -4.82
CA VAL A 385 -1.19 -30.19 -5.27
C VAL A 385 -2.66 -30.15 -4.81
N THR A 386 -3.04 -29.15 -4.00
CA THR A 386 -4.35 -29.08 -3.33
C THR A 386 -5.53 -29.14 -4.29
N LEU A 387 -5.55 -28.35 -5.37
CA LEU A 387 -6.67 -28.34 -6.34
C LEU A 387 -6.81 -29.66 -7.09
N TYR A 388 -5.68 -30.28 -7.48
CA TYR A 388 -5.66 -31.58 -8.13
C TYR A 388 -6.21 -32.67 -7.20
N ALA A 389 -5.77 -32.66 -5.94
CA ALA A 389 -6.25 -33.58 -4.91
C ALA A 389 -7.76 -33.43 -4.66
N VAL A 390 -8.28 -32.20 -4.56
CA VAL A 390 -9.72 -31.94 -4.42
C VAL A 390 -10.51 -32.51 -5.61
N ALA A 391 -10.06 -32.22 -6.84
CA ALA A 391 -10.71 -32.73 -8.04
C ALA A 391 -10.73 -34.27 -8.07
N ARG A 392 -9.59 -34.92 -7.76
CA ARG A 392 -9.48 -36.38 -7.69
C ARG A 392 -10.32 -36.99 -6.56
N ALA A 393 -10.40 -36.32 -5.41
CA ALA A 393 -11.21 -36.77 -4.28
C ALA A 393 -12.70 -36.80 -4.65
N LEU A 394 -13.17 -35.81 -5.42
CA LEU A 394 -14.55 -35.64 -5.87
C LEU A 394 -14.85 -36.33 -7.22
N GLY A 395 -13.87 -36.97 -7.85
CA GLY A 395 -14.03 -37.60 -9.17
C GLY A 395 -14.28 -36.60 -10.31
N GLN A 396 -13.87 -35.34 -10.12
CA GLN A 396 -14.04 -34.25 -11.08
C GLN A 396 -12.80 -34.10 -11.97
N ARG A 397 -12.99 -33.54 -13.17
CA ARG A 397 -11.90 -33.19 -14.07
C ARG A 397 -11.52 -31.73 -13.90
N MET A 398 -10.23 -31.47 -13.75
CA MET A 398 -9.67 -30.11 -13.81
C MET A 398 -9.75 -29.59 -15.24
N VAL A 399 -10.32 -28.40 -15.41
CA VAL A 399 -10.34 -27.68 -16.69
C VAL A 399 -9.59 -26.37 -16.54
N GLN A 400 -8.82 -26.02 -17.56
CA GLN A 400 -8.09 -24.77 -17.57
C GLN A 400 -9.07 -23.62 -17.83
N ASN A 401 -9.08 -22.61 -16.97
CA ASN A 401 -9.93 -21.43 -17.17
C ASN A 401 -9.33 -20.55 -18.30
N ALA A 402 -10.03 -20.48 -19.43
CA ALA A 402 -9.56 -19.78 -20.63
C ALA A 402 -9.37 -18.26 -20.41
N GLU A 403 -10.19 -17.64 -19.57
CA GLU A 403 -10.06 -16.20 -19.24
C GLU A 403 -8.81 -15.93 -18.42
N MET A 404 -8.54 -16.76 -17.40
CA MET A 404 -7.32 -16.70 -16.59
C MET A 404 -6.07 -16.92 -17.45
N VAL A 405 -6.12 -17.87 -18.39
CA VAL A 405 -5.03 -18.10 -19.36
C VAL A 405 -4.81 -16.88 -20.24
N ASN A 406 -5.88 -16.26 -20.73
CA ASN A 406 -5.78 -15.06 -21.54
C ASN A 406 -5.20 -13.89 -20.73
N LEU A 407 -5.60 -13.71 -19.47
CA LEU A 407 -5.04 -12.74 -18.53
C LEU A 407 -3.53 -12.94 -18.30
N ILE A 408 -3.10 -14.19 -18.08
CA ILE A 408 -1.67 -14.53 -17.89
C ILE A 408 -0.90 -14.31 -19.19
N ARG A 409 -1.43 -14.75 -20.34
CA ARG A 409 -0.81 -14.51 -21.65
C ARG A 409 -0.67 -13.02 -21.96
N TYR A 410 -1.70 -12.23 -21.69
CA TYR A 410 -1.66 -10.77 -21.93
C TYR A 410 -0.60 -10.08 -21.06
N ARG A 411 -0.35 -10.58 -19.84
CA ARG A 411 0.68 -10.05 -18.93
C ARG A 411 2.09 -10.58 -19.21
N CYS A 412 2.24 -11.81 -19.68
CA CYS A 412 3.55 -12.40 -19.99
C CYS A 412 4.10 -12.01 -21.37
N VAL A 413 3.24 -11.68 -22.35
CA VAL A 413 3.69 -11.20 -23.68
C VAL A 413 4.39 -9.84 -23.60
N VAL A 414 4.12 -9.03 -22.57
CA VAL A 414 4.80 -7.74 -22.33
C VAL A 414 6.22 -7.94 -21.75
N SER A 415 6.64 -9.17 -21.43
CA SER A 415 7.97 -9.46 -20.84
C SER A 415 8.90 -10.30 -21.72
N ILE A 416 8.53 -10.64 -22.97
CA ILE A 416 9.43 -11.35 -23.93
C ILE A 416 9.43 -10.67 -25.33
N LEU A 417 9.21 -9.37 -25.38
CA LEU A 417 9.57 -8.53 -26.54
C LEU A 417 10.38 -7.34 -26.02
#